data_AF-A0A645F597-F1
#
_entry.id   AF-A0A645F597-F1
#
_cell.length_a   1.000
_cell.length_b   1.000
_cell.length_c   1.000
_cell.angle_alpha   90.00
_cell.angle_beta   90.00
_cell.angle_gamma   90.00
#
_symmetry.space_group_name_H-M   'P 1'
#
loop_
_entity.id
_entity.type
_entity.pdbx_description
1 polymer ?
#
loop_
_entity_poly.entity_id
_entity_poly.type
_entity_poly.pdbx_seq_one_letter_code
_entity_poly.pdbx_strand_id
1 'polypeptide(L)'
;MTRQYRELGMDSIFFLGGPGWGQPGFHALVEDSVVNGVSTITDFAATNDEAATQNFSKEYMAKYGKGIDAYAAYYFDGVSIVLEALKVAKTLDREGLKAAFKDVAFDGISGKIYLDKEHNMDFVHRVCTAVIKAENGVKTLTDVKFVTFYDE
;
A
#
# COMPACT_ATOMS: atom_id res chain seq x y z
N MET A 1 -14.66 0.72 -16.88
CA MET A 1 -14.54 2.01 -17.60
C MET A 1 -13.40 2.00 -18.58
N THR A 2 -12.15 1.74 -18.19
CA THR A 2 -10.99 1.78 -19.11
C THR A 2 -11.18 1.02 -20.43
N ARG A 3 -11.72 -0.21 -20.38
CA ARG A 3 -12.09 -0.99 -21.57
C ARG A 3 -13.02 -0.22 -22.53
N GLN A 4 -14.11 0.34 -22.01
CA GLN A 4 -15.12 1.04 -22.81
C GLN A 4 -14.54 2.29 -23.50
N TYR A 5 -13.67 3.04 -22.83
CA TYR A 5 -13.02 4.21 -23.44
C TYR A 5 -12.07 3.81 -24.57
N ARG A 6 -11.31 2.72 -24.39
CA ARG A 6 -10.43 2.18 -25.45
C ARG A 6 -11.24 1.65 -26.63
N GLU A 7 -12.36 0.95 -26.39
CA GLU A 7 -13.28 0.50 -27.45
C GLU A 7 -13.89 1.67 -28.25
N LEU A 8 -14.05 2.84 -27.63
CA LEU A 8 -14.52 4.07 -28.28
C LEU A 8 -13.38 4.86 -28.98
N GLY A 9 -12.16 4.34 -29.00
CA GLY A 9 -11.00 5.03 -29.59
C GLY A 9 -10.52 6.26 -28.82
N MET A 10 -10.86 6.36 -27.53
CA MET A 10 -10.48 7.49 -26.67
C MET A 10 -9.11 7.25 -26.01
N ASP A 11 -8.08 7.01 -26.82
CA ASP A 11 -6.76 6.58 -26.36
C ASP A 11 -5.98 7.67 -25.60
N SER A 12 -6.39 8.94 -25.70
CA SER A 12 -5.76 10.07 -25.00
C SER A 12 -6.19 10.21 -23.54
N ILE A 13 -7.15 9.42 -23.07
CA ILE A 13 -7.64 9.52 -21.69
C ILE A 13 -6.62 8.90 -20.73
N PHE A 14 -6.14 9.73 -19.81
CA PHE A 14 -5.32 9.28 -18.69
C PHE A 14 -6.18 8.61 -17.62
N PHE A 15 -5.78 7.42 -17.20
CA PHE A 15 -6.43 6.69 -16.11
C PHE A 15 -5.52 6.62 -14.88
N LEU A 16 -6.08 7.04 -13.74
CA LEU A 16 -5.48 6.89 -12.42
C LEU A 16 -6.39 5.98 -11.57
N GLY A 17 -5.85 4.83 -11.19
CA GLY A 17 -6.47 3.87 -10.28
C GLY A 17 -6.07 4.09 -8.82
N GLY A 18 -6.91 3.60 -7.91
CA GLY A 18 -6.57 3.49 -6.49
C GLY A 18 -5.80 2.19 -6.18
N PRO A 19 -5.47 1.93 -4.89
CA PRO A 19 -4.58 0.84 -4.46
C PRO A 19 -4.95 -0.55 -4.96
N GLY A 20 -6.25 -0.83 -5.09
CA GLY A 20 -6.75 -2.10 -5.61
C GLY A 20 -6.27 -2.41 -7.04
N TRP A 21 -5.96 -1.40 -7.85
CA TRP A 21 -5.57 -1.59 -9.25
C TRP A 21 -4.13 -2.09 -9.38
N GLY A 22 -3.28 -1.89 -8.36
CA GLY A 22 -1.93 -2.43 -8.35
C GLY A 22 -1.82 -3.88 -7.83
N GLN A 23 -2.95 -4.50 -7.46
CA GLN A 23 -2.94 -5.80 -6.79
C GLN A 23 -2.92 -6.97 -7.78
N PRO A 24 -2.21 -8.07 -7.47
CA PRO A 24 -2.20 -9.28 -8.30
C PRO A 24 -3.61 -9.84 -8.57
N GLY A 25 -4.52 -9.74 -7.60
CA GLY A 25 -5.91 -10.19 -7.75
C GLY A 25 -6.68 -9.40 -8.82
N PHE A 26 -6.45 -8.08 -8.93
CA PHE A 26 -7.03 -7.28 -10.00
C PHE A 26 -6.37 -7.59 -11.35
N HIS A 27 -5.05 -7.70 -11.39
CA HIS A 27 -4.28 -8.04 -12.58
C HIS A 27 -4.71 -9.37 -13.22
N ALA A 28 -5.08 -10.37 -12.42
CA ALA A 28 -5.55 -11.67 -12.89
C ALA A 28 -6.92 -11.62 -13.60
N LEU A 29 -7.74 -10.59 -13.33
CA LEU A 29 -9.12 -10.48 -13.83
C LEU A 29 -9.24 -9.58 -15.06
N VAL A 30 -8.20 -8.82 -15.39
CA VAL A 30 -8.24 -7.78 -16.41
C VAL A 30 -7.33 -8.11 -17.58
N GLU A 31 -7.77 -7.77 -18.78
CA GLU A 31 -7.01 -7.95 -20.02
C GLU A 31 -5.85 -6.96 -20.10
N ASP A 32 -4.74 -7.38 -20.71
CA ASP A 32 -3.52 -6.56 -20.87
C ASP A 32 -3.81 -5.24 -21.59
N SER A 33 -4.59 -5.31 -22.67
CA SER A 33 -4.99 -4.16 -23.49
C SER A 33 -5.85 -3.15 -22.74
N VAL A 34 -6.36 -3.46 -21.55
CA VAL A 34 -7.18 -2.55 -20.75
C VAL A 34 -6.33 -1.74 -19.78
N VAL A 35 -5.30 -2.35 -19.18
CA VAL A 35 -4.56 -1.74 -18.06
C VAL A 35 -3.13 -1.37 -18.38
N ASN A 36 -2.58 -1.80 -19.51
CA ASN A 36 -1.23 -1.40 -19.89
C ASN A 36 -1.14 0.14 -20.00
N GLY A 37 -0.17 0.74 -19.30
CA GLY A 37 0.05 2.19 -19.23
C GLY A 37 -0.85 2.94 -18.25
N VAL A 38 -1.74 2.26 -17.53
CA VAL A 38 -2.58 2.88 -16.51
C VAL A 38 -1.75 3.17 -15.26
N SER A 39 -1.91 4.38 -14.70
CA SER A 39 -1.26 4.74 -13.44
C SER A 39 -2.11 4.30 -12.25
N THR A 40 -1.45 3.95 -11.15
CA THR A 40 -2.09 3.57 -9.88
C THR A 40 -1.35 4.21 -8.71
N ILE A 41 -2.08 4.52 -7.64
CA ILE A 41 -1.51 4.82 -6.33
C ILE A 41 -1.68 3.57 -5.49
N THR A 42 -0.62 3.10 -4.82
CA THR A 42 -0.63 1.94 -3.91
C THR A 42 0.35 2.19 -2.79
N ASP A 43 0.17 1.57 -1.63
CA ASP A 43 1.06 1.78 -0.49
C ASP A 43 2.19 0.74 -0.42
N PHE A 44 2.18 -0.21 -1.37
CA PHE A 44 3.19 -1.25 -1.48
C PHE A 44 3.55 -1.53 -2.94
N ALA A 45 4.85 -1.69 -3.18
CA ALA A 45 5.40 -2.25 -4.39
C ALA A 45 6.42 -3.34 -4.03
N ALA A 46 6.47 -4.43 -4.80
CA ALA A 46 7.42 -5.52 -4.58
C ALA A 46 8.90 -5.08 -4.69
N THR A 47 9.14 -3.93 -5.33
CA THR A 47 10.46 -3.29 -5.44
C THR A 47 10.84 -2.47 -4.21
N ASN A 48 10.01 -2.42 -3.15
CA ASN A 48 10.38 -1.77 -1.90
C ASN A 48 11.57 -2.52 -1.28
N ASP A 49 12.71 -1.84 -1.16
CA ASP A 49 13.99 -2.39 -0.70
C ASP A 49 14.22 -2.22 0.81
N GLU A 50 13.26 -1.65 1.54
CA GLU A 50 13.36 -1.49 2.98
C GLU A 50 13.48 -2.85 3.70
N ALA A 51 14.37 -2.87 4.70
CA ALA A 51 14.68 -4.09 5.44
C ALA A 51 13.43 -4.70 6.12
N ALA A 52 12.55 -3.86 6.67
CA ALA A 52 11.30 -4.31 7.29
C ALA A 52 10.42 -5.06 6.28
N THR A 53 10.23 -4.49 5.10
CA THR A 53 9.46 -5.09 4.00
C THR A 53 10.08 -6.38 3.50
N GLN A 54 11.40 -6.38 3.28
CA GLN A 54 12.13 -7.55 2.79
C GLN A 54 12.11 -8.71 3.79
N ASN A 55 12.25 -8.41 5.08
CA ASN A 55 12.17 -9.42 6.15
C ASN A 55 10.76 -10.01 6.24
N PHE A 56 9.73 -9.17 6.28
CA PHE A 56 8.35 -9.65 6.30
C PHE A 56 8.02 -10.48 5.05
N SER A 57 8.44 -10.04 3.85
CA SER A 57 8.21 -10.80 2.63
C SER A 57 8.84 -12.20 2.68
N LYS A 58 10.03 -12.34 3.26
CA LYS A 58 10.69 -13.65 3.44
C LYS A 58 9.94 -14.52 4.43
N GLU A 59 9.56 -13.98 5.59
CA GLU A 59 8.82 -14.70 6.62
C GLU A 59 7.43 -15.13 6.13
N TYR A 60 6.73 -14.24 5.43
CA TYR A 60 5.42 -14.51 4.86
C TYR A 60 5.51 -15.59 3.78
N MET A 61 6.51 -15.53 2.90
CA MET A 61 6.75 -16.58 1.90
C MET A 61 7.06 -17.93 2.57
N ALA A 62 7.91 -17.96 3.60
CA ALA A 62 8.23 -19.18 4.33
C ALA A 62 7.01 -19.80 5.03
N LYS A 63 6.10 -18.96 5.55
CA LYS A 63 4.92 -19.40 6.30
C LYS A 63 3.74 -19.80 5.40
N TYR A 64 3.53 -19.09 4.29
CA TYR A 64 2.32 -19.21 3.47
C TYR A 64 2.59 -19.70 2.04
N GLY A 65 3.85 -19.83 1.62
CA GLY A 65 4.23 -20.31 0.30
C GLY A 65 3.87 -19.37 -0.85
N LYS A 66 3.55 -18.11 -0.56
CA LYS A 66 3.22 -17.07 -1.55
C LYS A 66 3.81 -15.73 -1.14
N GLY A 67 4.10 -14.87 -2.13
CA GLY A 67 4.56 -13.51 -1.89
C GLY A 67 3.49 -12.64 -1.22
N ILE A 68 3.93 -11.55 -0.61
CA ILE A 68 3.03 -10.55 -0.03
C ILE A 68 2.40 -9.69 -1.14
N ASP A 69 1.15 -9.29 -0.92
CA ASP A 69 0.49 -8.20 -1.63
C ASP A 69 0.37 -6.99 -0.70
N ALA A 70 -0.23 -5.90 -1.17
CA ALA A 70 -0.35 -4.71 -0.36
C ALA A 70 -1.26 -4.95 0.87
N TYR A 71 -2.29 -5.78 0.75
CA TYR A 71 -3.18 -6.11 1.86
C TYR A 71 -2.45 -6.83 2.99
N ALA A 72 -1.55 -7.77 2.68
CA ALA A 72 -0.72 -8.42 3.69
C ALA A 72 0.10 -7.40 4.49
N ALA A 73 0.67 -6.39 3.82
CA ALA A 73 1.37 -5.29 4.49
C ALA A 73 0.41 -4.44 5.34
N TYR A 74 -0.74 -4.04 4.80
CA TYR A 74 -1.71 -3.17 5.52
C TYR A 74 -2.19 -3.79 6.82
N TYR A 75 -2.54 -5.08 6.79
CA TYR A 75 -3.03 -5.76 8.00
C TYR A 75 -1.91 -5.97 9.02
N PHE A 76 -0.68 -6.21 8.57
CA PHE A 76 0.45 -6.32 9.49
C PHE A 76 0.75 -4.99 10.17
N ASP A 77 0.82 -3.91 9.41
CA ASP A 77 1.06 -2.57 9.94
C ASP A 77 -0.11 -2.11 10.82
N GLY A 78 -1.36 -2.39 10.43
CA GLY A 78 -2.54 -2.10 11.24
C GLY A 78 -2.54 -2.78 12.60
N VAL A 79 -2.12 -4.04 12.68
CA VAL A 79 -1.92 -4.73 13.97
C VAL A 79 -0.74 -4.12 14.73
N SER A 80 0.34 -3.78 14.04
CA SER A 80 1.53 -3.16 14.64
C SER A 80 1.21 -1.81 15.29
N ILE A 81 0.38 -0.98 14.66
CA ILE A 81 -0.15 0.28 15.26
C ILE A 81 -0.81 0.01 16.61
N VAL A 82 -1.67 -1.02 16.70
CA VAL A 82 -2.34 -1.39 17.95
C VAL A 82 -1.35 -1.89 19.00
N LEU A 83 -0.36 -2.69 18.59
CA LEU A 83 0.68 -3.19 19.49
C LEU A 83 1.55 -2.05 20.04
N GLU A 84 1.92 -1.07 19.22
CA GLU A 84 2.65 0.11 19.67
C GLU A 84 1.82 0.96 20.64
N ALA A 85 0.53 1.17 20.37
CA ALA A 85 -0.36 1.86 21.29
C ALA A 85 -0.44 1.14 22.65
N LEU A 86 -0.52 -0.19 22.65
CA LEU A 86 -0.56 -0.99 23.89
C LEU A 86 0.71 -0.85 24.74
N LYS A 87 1.88 -0.64 24.13
CA LYS A 87 3.15 -0.46 24.86
C LYS A 87 3.20 0.87 25.63
N VAL A 88 2.57 1.92 25.10
CA VAL A 88 2.62 3.28 25.68
C VAL A 88 1.35 3.66 26.45
N ALA A 89 0.31 2.83 26.39
CA ALA A 89 -0.95 3.07 27.08
C ALA A 89 -0.78 3.05 28.60
N LYS A 90 -1.30 4.09 29.27
CA LYS A 90 -1.32 4.17 30.75
C LYS A 90 -2.39 3.26 31.36
N THR A 91 -3.50 3.07 30.66
CA THR A 91 -4.58 2.15 31.01
C THR A 91 -5.07 1.45 29.75
N LEU A 92 -5.63 0.25 29.90
CA LEU A 92 -6.13 -0.57 28.78
C LEU A 92 -7.63 -0.39 28.51
N ASP A 93 -8.25 0.61 29.13
CA ASP A 93 -9.61 1.01 28.80
C ASP A 93 -9.65 1.84 27.51
N ARG A 94 -10.87 2.17 27.04
CA ARG A 94 -11.10 2.92 25.80
C ARG A 94 -10.36 4.26 25.77
N GLU A 95 -10.36 5.00 26.88
CA GLU A 95 -9.78 6.34 26.92
C GLU A 95 -8.25 6.28 27.01
N GLY A 96 -7.72 5.31 27.77
CA GLY A 96 -6.29 5.03 27.84
C GLY A 96 -5.70 4.68 26.47
N LEU A 97 -6.35 3.78 25.73
CA LEU A 97 -5.91 3.40 24.39
C LEU A 97 -6.07 4.55 23.38
N LYS A 98 -7.19 5.27 23.40
CA LYS A 98 -7.39 6.43 22.53
C LYS A 98 -6.34 7.50 22.74
N ALA A 99 -5.90 7.71 23.99
CA ALA A 99 -4.79 8.61 24.29
C ALA A 99 -3.47 8.06 23.74
N ALA A 100 -3.21 6.76 23.93
CA ALA A 100 -1.99 6.10 23.49
C ALA A 100 -1.77 6.14 21.96
N PHE A 101 -2.83 5.96 21.16
CA PHE A 101 -2.74 6.03 19.70
C PHE A 101 -2.17 7.37 19.19
N LYS A 102 -2.30 8.45 19.97
CA LYS A 102 -1.78 9.77 19.60
C LYS A 102 -0.26 9.83 19.59
N ASP A 103 0.40 8.94 20.29
CA ASP A 103 1.85 8.96 20.44
C ASP A 103 2.51 7.77 19.73
N VAL A 104 1.76 7.06 18.88
CA VAL A 104 2.28 5.97 18.06
C VAL A 104 3.07 6.56 16.89
N ALA A 105 4.35 6.20 16.84
CA ALA A 105 5.23 6.40 15.71
C ALA A 105 6.27 5.25 15.68
N PHE A 106 6.45 4.60 14.54
CA PHE A 106 7.38 3.48 14.39
C PHE A 106 7.69 3.19 12.91
N ASP A 107 8.75 2.43 12.65
CA ASP A 107 9.08 1.95 11.32
C ASP A 107 8.28 0.65 11.03
N GLY A 108 7.27 0.76 10.18
CA GLY A 108 6.45 -0.35 9.69
C GLY A 108 6.97 -0.95 8.38
N ILE A 109 6.16 -1.82 7.78
CA ILE A 109 6.46 -2.46 6.48
C ILE A 109 6.23 -1.50 5.32
N SER A 110 5.25 -0.61 5.45
CA SER A 110 4.96 0.47 4.49
C SER A 110 5.84 1.71 4.67
N GLY A 111 6.88 1.62 5.51
CA GLY A 111 7.76 2.72 5.89
C GLY A 111 7.41 3.26 7.28
N LYS A 112 7.88 4.47 7.58
CA LYS A 112 7.57 5.14 8.86
C LYS A 112 6.07 5.41 8.94
N ILE A 113 5.45 4.95 10.03
CA ILE A 113 4.05 5.15 10.37
C ILE A 113 3.96 6.07 11.57
N TYR A 114 3.11 7.07 11.51
CA TYR A 114 2.85 7.98 12.63
C TYR A 114 1.45 8.57 12.55
N LEU A 115 0.89 8.95 13.69
CA LEU A 115 -0.39 9.64 13.70
C LEU A 115 -0.21 11.12 13.35
N ASP A 116 -0.84 11.56 12.26
CA ASP A 116 -0.94 12.97 11.91
C ASP A 116 -2.02 13.65 12.76
N LYS A 117 -1.57 14.50 13.68
CA LYS A 117 -2.45 15.22 14.62
C LYS A 117 -3.17 16.42 13.98
N GLU A 118 -2.74 16.86 12.81
CA GLU A 118 -3.23 18.05 12.12
C GLU A 118 -4.25 17.71 11.03
N HIS A 119 -4.09 16.57 10.35
CA HIS A 119 -4.97 16.16 9.25
C HIS A 119 -5.78 14.91 9.60
N ASN A 120 -6.91 15.12 10.27
CA ASN A 120 -7.93 14.10 10.57
C ASN A 120 -7.53 12.96 11.50
N MET A 121 -6.38 13.02 12.20
CA MET A 121 -5.91 11.93 13.07
C MET A 121 -5.73 10.63 12.26
N ASP A 122 -5.18 10.74 11.05
CA ASP A 122 -4.87 9.59 10.21
C ASP A 122 -3.48 9.05 10.52
N PHE A 123 -3.29 7.74 10.34
CA PHE A 123 -1.96 7.15 10.39
C PHE A 123 -1.31 7.33 9.03
N VAL A 124 -0.40 8.29 8.95
CA VAL A 124 0.35 8.58 7.73
C VAL A 124 1.45 7.54 7.58
N HIS A 125 1.57 7.04 6.36
CA HIS A 125 2.63 6.16 5.89
C HIS A 125 3.02 6.55 4.48
N ARG A 126 4.10 5.96 3.98
CA ARG A 126 4.60 6.23 2.64
C ARG A 126 3.72 5.55 1.61
N VAL A 127 3.40 6.25 0.52
CA VAL A 127 2.70 5.65 -0.62
C VAL A 127 3.61 5.62 -1.83
N CYS A 128 3.19 4.94 -2.90
CA CYS A 128 3.86 5.02 -4.17
C CYS A 128 2.88 5.17 -5.33
N THR A 129 3.30 5.93 -6.34
CA THR A 129 2.68 5.92 -7.65
C THR A 129 3.41 4.92 -8.52
N ALA A 130 2.67 4.19 -9.35
CA ALA A 130 3.25 3.26 -10.30
C ALA A 130 2.44 3.21 -11.60
N VAL A 131 3.06 2.72 -12.67
CA VAL A 131 2.42 2.43 -13.95
C VAL A 131 2.32 0.92 -14.11
N ILE A 132 1.13 0.44 -14.46
CA ILE A 132 0.91 -0.97 -14.77
C ILE A 132 1.47 -1.26 -16.15
N LYS A 133 2.46 -2.15 -16.22
CA LYS A 133 3.01 -2.68 -17.47
C LYS A 133 2.48 -4.10 -17.67
N ALA A 134 1.84 -4.36 -18.81
CA ALA A 134 1.34 -5.67 -19.18
C ALA A 134 2.16 -6.25 -20.34
N GLU A 135 2.79 -7.40 -20.12
CA GLU A 135 3.60 -8.11 -21.12
C GLU A 135 3.26 -9.61 -21.07
N ASN A 136 2.75 -10.15 -22.18
CA ASN A 136 2.44 -11.57 -22.35
C ASN A 136 1.57 -12.16 -21.21
N GLY A 137 0.52 -11.44 -20.80
CA GLY A 137 -0.39 -11.84 -19.72
C GLY A 137 0.12 -11.53 -18.31
N VAL A 138 1.39 -11.12 -18.16
CA VAL A 138 2.00 -10.76 -16.88
C VAL A 138 1.88 -9.25 -16.68
N LYS A 139 1.36 -8.83 -15.53
CA LYS A 139 1.17 -7.42 -15.19
C LYS A 139 1.99 -7.06 -13.96
N THR A 140 2.87 -6.09 -14.10
CA THR A 140 3.77 -5.63 -13.04
C THR A 140 3.65 -4.13 -12.84
N LEU A 141 4.05 -3.68 -11.65
CA LEU A 141 4.20 -2.27 -11.37
C LEU A 141 5.58 -1.80 -11.82
N THR A 142 5.60 -0.74 -12.61
CA THR A 142 6.79 -0.07 -13.14
C THR A 142 6.73 1.42 -12.82
N ASP A 143 7.83 2.15 -13.04
CA ASP A 143 7.92 3.58 -12.71
C ASP A 143 7.49 3.90 -11.27
N VAL A 144 7.79 2.98 -10.35
CA VAL A 144 7.44 3.08 -8.93
C VAL A 144 8.17 4.27 -8.34
N LYS A 145 7.41 5.25 -7.85
CA LYS A 145 7.93 6.42 -7.15
C LYS A 145 7.28 6.49 -5.79
N PHE A 146 8.10 6.40 -4.76
CA PHE A 146 7.66 6.59 -3.39
C PHE A 146 7.44 8.08 -3.11
N VAL A 147 6.35 8.36 -2.41
CA VAL A 147 5.94 9.70 -1.99
C VAL A 147 5.71 9.66 -0.49
N THR A 148 6.42 10.53 0.22
CA THR A 148 6.18 10.79 1.63
C THR A 148 5.24 11.99 1.73
N PHE A 149 4.22 11.88 2.57
CA PHE A 149 3.29 12.98 2.82
C PHE A 149 3.70 13.73 4.08
N TYR A 150 3.60 15.05 4.00
CA TYR A 150 3.92 16.00 5.08
C TYR A 150 5.40 15.99 5.50
N ASP A 151 5.92 17.17 5.83
CA ASP A 151 7.22 17.27 6.49
C ASP A 151 7.01 16.93 7.98
N GLU A 152 7.96 16.22 8.59
CA GLU A 152 7.91 15.80 10.00
C GLU A 152 7.82 16.95 11.01
#